data_AF-A0A078AVP1-F1
#
_entry.id   AF-A0A078AVP1-F1
#
_cell.length_a   1.000
_cell.length_b   1.000
_cell.length_c   1.000
_cell.angle_alpha   90.00
_cell.angle_beta   90.00
_cell.angle_gamma   90.00
#
_symmetry.space_group_name_H-M   'P 1'
#
loop_
_entity.id
_entity.type
_entity.pdbx_description
1 polymer ?
#
loop_
_entity_poly.entity_id
_entity_poly.type
_entity_poly.pdbx_seq_one_letter_code
_entity_poly.pdbx_strand_id
1 'polypeptide(L)'
;MKIKYNIQQEVNDFAKVIHDSIDKINGEFLVLSHAQTQNKILKCHDVTDLPDELVKWTLKNFQKKYVYDFTSRTQEDQYKFQHYNRYLQIMASHDRDYFLLEVVKSCFYLTYPNWEFFIVDDGSGNPLTFKVLELFESVPKVIIQYLYTNQYVPFANNFGIAQVRDFSGGQAISVNTFGNIILVPDRPFINIWHIIISLVGRNHIPNNSLIVRMNEKMKKLFYYENISAQDYKLWFKLLIDLEQERIRIGITEAHVVILREHRKRMSYSNRNTNLHIKKWTQSKQIDAYNTFSPLLLEQVHSQCLTTALLDISIKSHIVRACKEFDMDKMAKLILAHQQTKEYYSSKDIQELNETLKFYTQYYNQAVKQNRVDLQPGQNRKIFVGIYSLGDSKLLEKQIESLKDHVDGIVVVDINTDLQYNRLKSKNQNPSYIKQKYQNNQKIQVENLEFDFQKIAMKKLKLRLDNLRVANADFVLILGPGEFVYPREIKRFQNYRKDIGIFGLQQKDNSKLITSPKMTSYQLLKFMGFEFLRKYDLDPDIFKLAGEHIFEDNIYTIQYDFGYLNVQTFKNGGYYLDKLK
;
A
#
# COMPACT_ATOMS: atom_id res chain seq x y z
N MET A 1 37.98 -6.01 -13.82
CA MET A 1 37.25 -7.21 -13.34
C MET A 1 36.57 -7.86 -14.54
N LYS A 2 37.02 -9.05 -14.99
CA LYS A 2 36.44 -9.76 -16.14
C LYS A 2 35.20 -10.54 -15.68
N ILE A 3 34.03 -10.19 -16.19
CA ILE A 3 32.77 -10.89 -15.90
C ILE A 3 32.65 -12.07 -16.86
N LYS A 4 32.64 -13.30 -16.34
CA LYS A 4 32.27 -14.51 -17.07
C LYS A 4 30.76 -14.72 -16.94
N TYR A 5 30.06 -14.83 -18.06
CA TYR A 5 28.69 -15.35 -18.10
C TYR A 5 28.74 -16.86 -17.84
N ASN A 6 27.89 -17.33 -16.93
CA ASN A 6 27.63 -18.75 -16.75
C ASN A 6 26.23 -19.01 -17.31
N ILE A 7 26.16 -19.67 -18.47
CA ILE A 7 24.93 -20.31 -18.93
C ILE A 7 24.75 -21.52 -18.00
N GLN A 8 23.67 -21.56 -17.22
CA GLN A 8 23.39 -22.69 -16.32
C GLN A 8 23.17 -23.96 -17.16
N GLN A 9 24.13 -24.87 -17.10
CA GLN A 9 23.88 -26.30 -17.31
C GLN A 9 23.23 -26.87 -16.05
N GLU A 10 22.36 -27.87 -16.21
CA GLU A 10 21.67 -28.60 -15.12
C GLU A 10 22.62 -28.89 -13.95
N VAL A 11 22.30 -28.36 -12.76
CA VAL A 11 23.11 -28.53 -11.56
C VAL A 11 22.41 -29.55 -10.63
N ASN A 12 23.02 -30.72 -10.44
CA ASN A 12 22.51 -31.79 -9.59
C ASN A 12 22.64 -31.52 -8.07
N ASP A 13 23.18 -30.38 -7.65
CA ASP A 13 23.43 -30.06 -6.23
C ASP A 13 22.94 -28.65 -5.88
N PHE A 14 21.77 -28.59 -5.24
CA PHE A 14 21.11 -27.35 -4.81
C PHE A 14 21.94 -26.56 -3.79
N ALA A 15 22.66 -27.25 -2.90
CA ALA A 15 23.45 -26.60 -1.87
C ALA A 15 24.62 -25.82 -2.46
N LYS A 16 25.16 -26.28 -3.60
CA LYS A 16 26.18 -25.54 -4.36
C LYS A 16 25.62 -24.23 -4.95
N VAL A 17 24.37 -24.19 -5.40
CA VAL A 17 23.73 -22.96 -5.90
C VAL A 17 23.52 -21.94 -4.77
N ILE A 18 23.11 -22.43 -3.59
CA ILE A 18 23.03 -21.60 -2.38
C ILE A 18 24.41 -21.05 -2.02
N HIS A 19 25.44 -21.89 -1.95
CA HIS A 19 26.81 -21.49 -1.63
C HIS A 19 27.39 -20.47 -2.64
N ASP A 20 27.25 -20.73 -3.94
CA ASP A 20 27.71 -19.84 -5.01
C ASP A 20 26.96 -18.49 -5.04
N SER A 21 25.77 -18.43 -4.43
CA SER A 21 25.00 -17.19 -4.25
C SER A 21 25.37 -16.48 -2.95
N ILE A 22 25.58 -17.22 -1.86
CA ILE A 22 26.00 -16.70 -0.56
C ILE A 22 27.40 -16.06 -0.63
N ASP A 23 28.37 -16.71 -1.26
CA ASP A 23 29.77 -16.24 -1.34
C ASP A 23 29.96 -14.99 -2.19
N LYS A 24 29.05 -14.73 -3.13
CA LYS A 24 29.10 -13.54 -4.01
C LYS A 24 28.56 -12.27 -3.31
N ILE A 25 28.11 -12.40 -2.06
CA ILE A 25 27.34 -11.37 -1.37
C ILE A 25 27.99 -11.05 -0.01
N ASN A 26 28.80 -9.99 0.05
CA ASN A 26 29.45 -9.52 1.28
C ASN A 26 28.52 -8.63 2.15
N GLY A 27 28.15 -9.08 3.36
CA GLY A 27 27.47 -8.35 4.47
C GLY A 27 26.20 -9.05 5.03
N GLU A 28 25.18 -8.31 5.52
CA GLU A 28 23.92 -8.88 6.05
C GLU A 28 22.87 -9.09 4.95
N PHE A 29 22.65 -10.33 4.51
CA PHE A 29 21.81 -10.61 3.33
C PHE A 29 20.85 -11.80 3.45
N LEU A 30 19.91 -11.80 2.51
CA LEU A 30 18.94 -12.84 2.20
C LEU A 30 19.32 -13.58 0.91
N VAL A 31 19.19 -14.91 0.89
CA VAL A 31 19.34 -15.72 -0.32
C VAL A 31 18.08 -16.56 -0.53
N LEU A 32 17.47 -16.46 -1.72
CA LEU A 32 16.49 -17.42 -2.22
C LEU A 32 17.18 -18.35 -3.21
N SER A 33 16.80 -19.62 -3.26
CA SER A 33 17.30 -20.54 -4.29
C SER A 33 16.27 -21.63 -4.64
N HIS A 34 16.28 -22.13 -5.89
CA HIS A 34 15.63 -23.40 -6.29
C HIS A 34 16.55 -24.21 -7.23
N ALA A 35 16.42 -25.54 -7.19
CA ALA A 35 16.94 -26.48 -8.19
C ALA A 35 15.82 -27.46 -8.60
N GLN A 36 15.64 -27.66 -9.90
CA GLN A 36 14.66 -28.59 -10.46
C GLN A 36 15.18 -30.03 -10.34
N THR A 37 14.41 -30.93 -9.72
CA THR A 37 14.65 -32.37 -9.80
C THR A 37 13.54 -33.03 -10.58
N GLN A 38 13.89 -33.88 -11.55
CA GLN A 38 12.92 -34.62 -12.36
C GLN A 38 12.27 -35.73 -11.53
N ASN A 39 11.23 -35.41 -10.76
CA ASN A 39 10.27 -36.41 -10.30
C ASN A 39 8.98 -36.23 -11.08
N LYS A 40 8.57 -37.27 -11.81
CA LYS A 40 7.26 -37.35 -12.50
C LYS A 40 6.15 -37.19 -11.46
N ILE A 41 5.56 -36.00 -11.36
CA ILE A 41 4.36 -35.79 -10.56
C ILE A 41 3.16 -36.29 -11.37
N LEU A 42 2.45 -37.27 -10.81
CA LEU A 42 1.20 -37.81 -11.34
C LEU A 42 0.16 -36.69 -11.46
N LYS A 43 -0.45 -36.53 -12.64
CA LYS A 43 -1.60 -35.66 -12.87
C LYS A 43 -2.78 -36.18 -12.04
N CYS A 44 -3.15 -35.49 -10.98
CA CYS A 44 -4.36 -35.80 -10.21
C CYS A 44 -5.53 -35.05 -10.87
N HIS A 45 -6.37 -35.78 -11.60
CA HIS A 45 -7.63 -35.27 -12.14
C HIS A 45 -8.70 -35.34 -11.02
N ASP A 46 -9.38 -34.22 -10.79
CA ASP A 46 -10.51 -33.99 -9.88
C ASP A 46 -10.31 -34.17 -8.36
N VAL A 47 -10.45 -33.05 -7.63
CA VAL A 47 -10.30 -32.95 -6.16
C VAL A 47 -11.55 -33.40 -5.39
N THR A 48 -12.64 -33.71 -6.09
CA THR A 48 -13.87 -34.24 -5.48
C THR A 48 -13.84 -35.76 -5.30
N ASP A 49 -12.95 -36.44 -6.02
CA ASP A 49 -12.68 -37.87 -5.86
C ASP A 49 -11.26 -38.03 -5.32
N LEU A 50 -11.08 -37.81 -4.01
CA LEU A 50 -9.88 -38.30 -3.35
C LEU A 50 -9.88 -39.83 -3.55
N PRO A 51 -8.84 -40.41 -4.18
CA PRO A 51 -8.79 -41.85 -4.35
C PRO A 51 -8.86 -42.50 -2.96
N ASP A 52 -9.74 -43.48 -2.79
CA ASP A 52 -9.83 -44.30 -1.56
C ASP A 52 -8.45 -44.76 -1.06
N GLU A 53 -7.46 -44.88 -1.95
CA GLU A 53 -6.06 -45.17 -1.66
C GLU A 53 -5.38 -44.19 -0.68
N LEU A 54 -5.69 -42.89 -0.73
CA LEU A 54 -5.10 -41.85 0.13
C LEU A 54 -5.71 -41.88 1.54
N VAL A 55 -6.99 -42.25 1.63
CA VAL A 55 -7.68 -42.54 2.91
C VAL A 55 -7.26 -43.91 3.47
N LYS A 56 -6.94 -44.87 2.59
CA LYS A 56 -6.40 -46.21 2.93
C LYS A 56 -4.92 -46.19 3.31
N TRP A 57 -4.23 -45.07 3.13
CA TRP A 57 -2.86 -44.95 3.61
C TRP A 57 -2.89 -44.86 5.14
N THR A 58 -2.80 -46.03 5.79
CA THR A 58 -2.87 -46.12 7.24
C THR A 58 -1.82 -45.23 7.88
N LEU A 59 -2.15 -44.65 9.03
CA LEU A 59 -1.25 -43.86 9.88
C LEU A 59 0.16 -44.48 9.97
N LYS A 60 0.18 -45.80 10.10
CA LYS A 60 1.36 -46.66 10.15
C LYS A 60 2.22 -46.60 8.88
N ASN A 61 1.62 -46.52 7.69
CA ASN A 61 2.34 -46.44 6.42
C ASN A 61 2.94 -45.05 6.18
N PHE A 62 2.25 -43.98 6.60
CA PHE A 62 2.81 -42.62 6.57
C PHE A 62 4.02 -42.53 7.51
N GLN A 63 3.88 -42.99 8.76
CA GLN A 63 4.98 -43.09 9.72
C GLN A 63 6.14 -43.94 9.17
N LYS A 64 5.85 -45.12 8.61
CA LYS A 64 6.88 -45.99 8.03
C LYS A 64 7.67 -45.30 6.92
N LYS A 65 7.00 -44.64 5.96
CA LYS A 65 7.68 -44.04 4.80
C LYS A 65 8.39 -42.73 5.12
N TYR A 66 7.85 -41.88 6.00
CA TYR A 66 8.40 -40.54 6.21
C TYR A 66 9.14 -40.34 7.53
N VAL A 67 8.93 -41.22 8.52
CA VAL A 67 9.74 -41.20 9.75
C VAL A 67 10.95 -42.10 9.57
N TYR A 68 10.78 -43.35 9.13
CA TYR A 68 11.92 -44.30 9.08
C TYR A 68 12.82 -44.13 7.84
N ASP A 69 12.28 -44.07 6.61
CA ASP A 69 13.13 -43.97 5.40
C ASP A 69 13.85 -42.62 5.26
N PHE A 70 13.32 -41.55 5.87
CA PHE A 70 14.00 -40.25 5.89
C PHE A 70 15.09 -40.17 6.95
N THR A 71 14.92 -40.82 8.12
CA THR A 71 15.95 -40.81 9.18
C THR A 71 17.29 -41.38 8.72
N SER A 72 17.29 -42.37 7.81
CA SER A 72 18.51 -42.97 7.27
C SER A 72 19.21 -42.07 6.23
N ARG A 73 18.47 -41.45 5.30
CA ARG A 73 19.04 -40.45 4.36
C ARG A 73 19.56 -39.20 5.07
N THR A 74 18.92 -38.80 6.17
CA THR A 74 19.32 -37.58 6.88
C THR A 74 20.70 -37.65 7.52
N GLN A 75 21.28 -38.83 7.83
CA GLN A 75 22.58 -38.87 8.51
C GLN A 75 23.74 -38.44 7.59
N GLU A 76 23.79 -38.96 6.36
CA GLU A 76 24.85 -38.66 5.39
C GLU A 76 24.76 -37.18 4.93
N ASP A 77 23.53 -36.72 4.68
CA ASP A 77 23.23 -35.33 4.39
C ASP A 77 23.46 -34.40 5.60
N GLN A 78 23.17 -34.83 6.83
CA GLN A 78 23.46 -34.04 8.04
C GLN A 78 24.96 -33.79 8.16
N TYR A 79 25.81 -34.79 7.93
CA TYR A 79 27.26 -34.58 7.93
C TYR A 79 27.71 -33.63 6.82
N LYS A 80 27.15 -33.76 5.60
CA LYS A 80 27.45 -32.86 4.48
C LYS A 80 27.01 -31.42 4.74
N PHE A 81 25.91 -31.22 5.48
CA PHE A 81 25.28 -29.92 5.69
C PHE A 81 25.33 -29.40 7.14
N GLN A 82 26.09 -30.02 8.03
CA GLN A 82 26.20 -29.63 9.45
C GLN A 82 26.72 -28.20 9.65
N HIS A 83 27.48 -27.68 8.68
CA HIS A 83 28.05 -26.33 8.70
C HIS A 83 27.06 -25.25 8.23
N TYR A 84 25.87 -25.62 7.75
CA TYR A 84 24.88 -24.68 7.25
C TYR A 84 23.85 -24.33 8.33
N ASN A 85 23.42 -23.07 8.35
CA ASN A 85 22.41 -22.60 9.29
C ASN A 85 21.10 -23.36 9.13
N ARG A 86 20.45 -23.67 10.25
CA ARG A 86 19.14 -24.33 10.26
C ARG A 86 18.09 -23.41 9.60
N TYR A 87 17.34 -23.96 8.66
CA TYR A 87 16.21 -23.29 8.00
C TYR A 87 14.94 -23.51 8.80
N LEU A 88 14.13 -22.48 9.00
CA LEU A 88 12.89 -22.61 9.73
C LEU A 88 11.71 -22.05 8.95
N GLN A 89 10.76 -22.92 8.65
CA GLN A 89 9.50 -22.56 8.04
C GLN A 89 8.42 -22.38 9.12
N ILE A 90 7.66 -21.29 9.06
CA ILE A 90 6.53 -21.04 9.98
C ILE A 90 5.23 -21.04 9.19
N MET A 91 4.20 -21.68 9.72
CA MET A 91 2.85 -21.69 9.15
C MET A 91 1.81 -21.43 10.23
N ALA A 92 1.01 -20.37 10.06
CA ALA A 92 -0.27 -20.26 10.73
C ALA A 92 -1.31 -21.20 10.09
N SER A 93 -1.98 -21.99 10.92
CA SER A 93 -3.02 -22.95 10.54
C SER A 93 -4.34 -22.62 11.22
N HIS A 94 -5.45 -22.69 10.49
CA HIS A 94 -6.81 -22.62 11.04
C HIS A 94 -7.72 -23.44 10.12
N ASP A 95 -8.34 -24.50 10.64
CA ASP A 95 -9.26 -25.39 9.92
C ASP A 95 -8.74 -25.85 8.55
N ARG A 96 -7.50 -26.34 8.51
CA ARG A 96 -6.79 -26.71 7.27
C ARG A 96 -6.95 -28.19 6.90
N ASP A 97 -7.40 -29.03 7.81
CA ASP A 97 -7.70 -30.44 7.62
C ASP A 97 -6.59 -31.21 6.90
N TYR A 98 -6.96 -32.08 5.96
CA TYR A 98 -6.04 -32.90 5.18
C TYR A 98 -5.05 -32.09 4.33
N PHE A 99 -5.27 -30.79 4.11
CA PHE A 99 -4.30 -29.96 3.40
C PHE A 99 -2.99 -29.81 4.17
N LEU A 100 -3.02 -29.93 5.51
CA LEU A 100 -1.79 -29.94 6.30
C LEU A 100 -0.90 -31.14 5.96
N LEU A 101 -1.47 -32.28 5.57
CA LEU A 101 -0.70 -33.46 5.10
C LEU A 101 0.11 -33.12 3.86
N GLU A 102 -0.49 -32.47 2.86
CA GLU A 102 0.23 -32.09 1.64
C GLU A 102 1.28 -30.99 1.90
N VAL A 103 0.99 -30.05 2.80
CA VAL A 103 1.97 -29.00 3.16
C VAL A 103 3.18 -29.61 3.87
N VAL A 104 2.98 -30.42 4.92
CA VAL A 104 4.09 -31.07 5.64
C VAL A 104 4.87 -31.99 4.71
N LYS A 105 4.18 -32.78 3.89
CA LYS A 105 4.79 -33.64 2.87
C LYS A 105 5.66 -32.85 1.89
N SER A 106 5.25 -31.64 1.48
CA SER A 106 6.08 -30.78 0.62
C SER A 106 7.40 -30.36 1.29
N CYS A 107 7.42 -30.15 2.60
CA CYS A 107 8.63 -29.83 3.36
C CYS A 107 9.61 -31.02 3.37
N PHE A 108 9.10 -32.25 3.45
CA PHE A 108 9.93 -33.45 3.35
C PHE A 108 10.57 -33.66 1.97
N TYR A 109 10.00 -33.07 0.92
CA TYR A 109 10.58 -33.11 -0.42
C TYR A 109 11.60 -32.00 -0.71
N LEU A 110 11.91 -31.16 0.28
CA LEU A 110 12.97 -30.16 0.14
C LEU A 110 14.32 -30.83 -0.09
N THR A 111 15.07 -30.33 -1.07
CA THR A 111 16.45 -30.76 -1.35
C THR A 111 17.44 -30.29 -0.29
N TYR A 112 17.11 -29.24 0.45
CA TYR A 112 17.87 -28.82 1.62
C TYR A 112 17.36 -29.60 2.85
N PRO A 113 18.21 -30.35 3.57
CA PRO A 113 17.74 -31.25 4.63
C PRO A 113 17.74 -30.64 6.04
N ASN A 114 18.46 -29.53 6.26
CA ASN A 114 18.59 -28.90 7.58
C ASN A 114 17.48 -27.89 7.83
N TRP A 115 16.24 -28.38 7.98
CA TRP A 115 15.07 -27.55 8.27
C TRP A 115 14.25 -28.04 9.46
N GLU A 116 13.51 -27.10 10.05
CA GLU A 116 12.39 -27.32 10.98
C GLU A 116 11.12 -26.67 10.42
N PHE A 117 9.97 -27.26 10.73
CA PHE A 117 8.67 -26.74 10.34
C PHE A 117 7.82 -26.45 11.57
N PHE A 118 7.52 -25.18 11.79
CA PHE A 118 6.79 -24.68 12.95
C PHE A 118 5.35 -24.35 12.54
N ILE A 119 4.39 -25.06 13.11
CA ILE A 119 2.97 -24.88 12.84
C ILE A 119 2.33 -24.23 14.07
N VAL A 120 1.69 -23.08 13.88
CA VAL A 120 0.87 -22.42 14.89
C VAL A 120 -0.60 -22.65 14.54
N ASP A 121 -1.27 -23.52 15.29
CA ASP A 121 -2.71 -23.69 15.19
C ASP A 121 -3.42 -22.51 15.87
N ASP A 122 -4.13 -21.73 15.08
CA ASP A 122 -4.83 -20.50 15.46
C ASP A 122 -6.25 -20.82 15.95
N GLY A 123 -6.34 -21.72 16.93
CA GLY A 123 -7.59 -22.18 17.53
C GLY A 123 -8.55 -22.79 16.52
N SER A 124 -8.12 -23.83 15.80
CA SER A 124 -8.98 -24.56 14.87
C SER A 124 -10.22 -25.12 15.56
N GLY A 125 -11.38 -25.08 14.89
CA GLY A 125 -12.61 -25.71 15.35
C GLY A 125 -12.83 -27.10 14.75
N ASN A 126 -12.11 -27.43 13.68
CA ASN A 126 -12.30 -28.66 12.93
C ASN A 126 -11.59 -29.86 13.57
N PRO A 127 -12.31 -30.92 13.99
CA PRO A 127 -11.71 -32.10 14.62
C PRO A 127 -10.70 -32.83 13.74
N LEU A 128 -10.84 -32.77 12.41
CA LEU A 128 -9.90 -33.40 11.49
C LEU A 128 -8.55 -32.68 11.48
N THR A 129 -8.55 -31.34 11.61
CA THR A 129 -7.31 -30.56 11.74
C THR A 129 -6.52 -31.01 12.97
N PHE A 130 -7.16 -31.16 14.13
CA PHE A 130 -6.49 -31.65 15.35
C PHE A 130 -5.89 -33.04 15.20
N LYS A 131 -6.65 -34.01 14.64
CA LYS A 131 -6.12 -35.37 14.39
C LYS A 131 -4.88 -35.38 13.50
N VAL A 132 -4.83 -34.47 12.51
CA VAL A 132 -3.68 -34.33 11.63
C VAL A 132 -2.50 -33.68 12.37
N LEU A 133 -2.74 -32.70 13.23
CA LEU A 133 -1.70 -32.09 14.06
C LEU A 133 -1.13 -33.08 15.09
N GLU A 134 -1.98 -33.82 15.81
CA GLU A 134 -1.56 -34.88 16.76
C GLU A 134 -0.63 -35.92 16.09
N LEU A 135 -0.91 -36.27 14.83
CA LEU A 135 -0.02 -37.14 14.04
C LEU A 135 1.38 -36.53 13.88
N PHE A 136 1.46 -35.24 13.59
CA PHE A 136 2.72 -34.55 13.36
C PHE A 136 3.53 -34.29 14.62
N GLU A 137 2.95 -34.34 15.82
CA GLU A 137 3.70 -34.22 17.08
C GLU A 137 4.76 -35.32 17.23
N SER A 138 4.54 -36.47 16.60
CA SER A 138 5.51 -37.58 16.56
C SER A 138 6.66 -37.38 15.57
N VAL A 139 6.64 -36.31 14.76
CA VAL A 139 7.60 -36.07 13.69
C VAL A 139 8.68 -35.09 14.17
N PRO A 140 9.95 -35.50 14.35
CA PRO A 140 10.96 -34.70 15.04
C PRO A 140 11.28 -33.31 14.46
N LYS A 141 11.01 -33.09 13.16
CA LYS A 141 11.24 -31.81 12.47
C LYS A 141 10.01 -30.89 12.47
N VAL A 142 8.87 -31.36 12.99
CA VAL A 142 7.63 -30.59 13.01
C VAL A 142 7.34 -30.19 14.45
N ILE A 143 7.24 -28.89 14.69
CA ILE A 143 6.94 -28.32 16.00
C ILE A 143 5.55 -27.70 15.89
N ILE A 144 4.67 -28.04 16.83
CA ILE A 144 3.28 -27.56 16.83
C ILE A 144 3.04 -26.72 18.08
N GLN A 145 2.36 -25.60 17.90
CA GLN A 145 1.87 -24.75 18.98
C GLN A 145 0.38 -24.52 18.80
N TYR A 146 -0.39 -24.65 19.87
CA TYR A 146 -1.83 -24.46 19.86
C TYR A 146 -2.20 -23.14 20.54
N LEU A 147 -2.94 -22.28 19.83
CA LEU A 147 -3.62 -21.13 20.42
C LEU A 147 -5.03 -21.53 20.85
N TYR A 148 -5.44 -21.06 22.02
CA TYR A 148 -6.75 -21.42 22.61
C TYR A 148 -7.96 -20.88 21.84
N THR A 149 -7.78 -19.78 21.11
CA THR A 149 -8.83 -19.11 20.35
C THR A 149 -8.25 -18.59 19.03
N ASN A 150 -9.10 -18.42 18.03
CA ASN A 150 -8.71 -17.79 16.76
C ASN A 150 -8.36 -16.32 16.98
N GLN A 151 -7.07 -16.01 16.83
CA GLN A 151 -6.48 -14.67 16.94
C GLN A 151 -6.08 -14.10 15.57
N TYR A 152 -6.47 -14.78 14.49
CA TYR A 152 -6.15 -14.51 13.10
C TYR A 152 -4.68 -14.75 12.73
N VAL A 153 -4.47 -14.96 11.43
CA VAL A 153 -3.18 -15.25 10.81
C VAL A 153 -2.04 -14.30 11.21
N PRO A 154 -2.21 -12.97 11.35
CA PRO A 154 -1.12 -12.10 11.79
C PRO A 154 -0.63 -12.46 13.18
N PHE A 155 -1.54 -12.71 14.13
CA PHE A 155 -1.16 -13.05 15.49
C PHE A 155 -0.45 -14.40 15.54
N ALA A 156 -1.01 -15.42 14.89
CA ALA A 156 -0.41 -16.76 14.85
C ALA A 156 0.99 -16.75 14.23
N ASN A 157 1.19 -15.99 13.15
CA ASN A 157 2.53 -15.80 12.56
C ASN A 157 3.48 -15.10 13.54
N ASN A 158 3.06 -14.02 14.19
CA ASN A 158 3.91 -13.27 15.13
C ASN A 158 4.27 -14.12 16.34
N PHE A 159 3.31 -14.90 16.84
CA PHE A 159 3.54 -15.87 17.90
C PHE A 159 4.61 -16.87 17.49
N GLY A 160 4.48 -17.48 16.30
CA GLY A 160 5.50 -18.40 15.78
C GLY A 160 6.88 -17.75 15.65
N ILE A 161 6.92 -16.51 15.14
CA ILE A 161 8.18 -15.75 14.98
C ILE A 161 8.83 -15.42 16.31
N ALA A 162 8.05 -15.15 17.36
CA ALA A 162 8.56 -14.86 18.69
C ALA A 162 9.20 -16.10 19.36
N GLN A 163 8.78 -17.32 18.99
CA GLN A 163 9.28 -18.55 19.59
C GLN A 163 10.61 -19.03 18.99
N VAL A 164 11.07 -18.42 17.89
CA VAL A 164 12.10 -19.03 17.05
C VAL A 164 13.43 -18.27 17.08
N ARG A 165 14.54 -19.03 17.07
CA ARG A 165 15.89 -18.48 17.20
C ARG A 165 16.45 -17.94 15.89
N ASP A 166 16.25 -18.64 14.78
CA ASP A 166 16.69 -18.22 13.43
C ASP A 166 15.56 -18.52 12.42
N PHE A 167 15.26 -17.58 11.52
CA PHE A 167 14.11 -17.67 10.61
C PHE A 167 14.51 -17.68 9.13
N SER A 168 13.67 -18.35 8.32
CA SER A 168 13.74 -18.35 6.86
C SER A 168 12.42 -18.85 6.24
N GLY A 169 11.53 -17.94 5.81
CA GLY A 169 10.19 -18.22 5.24
C GLY A 169 10.09 -18.98 3.92
N GLY A 170 8.88 -19.40 3.52
CA GLY A 170 8.57 -20.48 2.54
C GLY A 170 8.76 -20.20 1.03
N GLN A 171 8.21 -21.10 0.21
CA GLN A 171 8.42 -21.27 -1.23
C GLN A 171 7.12 -20.82 -2.07
N ALA A 172 7.06 -20.50 -3.42
CA ALA A 172 5.78 -20.26 -4.24
C ALA A 172 5.69 -20.48 -5.84
N ILE A 173 4.72 -21.27 -6.38
CA ILE A 173 4.25 -21.85 -7.70
C ILE A 173 2.70 -21.75 -7.73
N SER A 174 2.07 -21.10 -8.69
CA SER A 174 0.59 -20.98 -8.70
C SER A 174 -0.10 -22.21 -9.33
N VAL A 175 -1.16 -22.74 -8.68
CA VAL A 175 -2.06 -23.75 -9.27
C VAL A 175 -3.47 -23.16 -9.34
N ASN A 176 -4.06 -23.11 -10.53
CA ASN A 176 -5.39 -22.52 -10.71
C ASN A 176 -6.51 -23.44 -10.18
N THR A 177 -7.75 -22.97 -10.23
CA THR A 177 -8.97 -23.70 -9.81
C THR A 177 -9.26 -25.02 -10.54
N PHE A 178 -8.47 -25.35 -11.58
CA PHE A 178 -8.52 -26.59 -12.35
C PHE A 178 -7.33 -27.51 -12.09
N GLY A 179 -6.43 -27.17 -11.17
CA GLY A 179 -5.22 -27.97 -10.91
C GLY A 179 -4.08 -27.69 -11.89
N ASN A 180 -4.20 -26.71 -12.78
CA ASN A 180 -3.12 -26.38 -13.73
C ASN A 180 -2.08 -25.49 -13.07
N ILE A 181 -0.81 -25.90 -13.16
CA ILE A 181 0.34 -25.09 -12.77
C ILE A 181 0.47 -23.92 -13.75
N ILE A 182 0.41 -22.69 -13.25
CA ILE A 182 0.70 -21.49 -14.04
C ILE A 182 2.19 -21.19 -13.87
N LEU A 183 2.97 -21.49 -14.90
CA LEU A 183 4.37 -21.07 -15.00
C LEU A 183 4.40 -19.57 -15.34
N VAL A 184 5.02 -18.74 -14.50
CA VAL A 184 5.37 -17.37 -14.88
C VAL A 184 6.76 -17.43 -15.57
N PRO A 185 7.02 -16.68 -16.64
CA PRO A 185 8.33 -16.74 -17.31
C PRO A 185 9.49 -16.42 -16.37
N ASP A 186 10.65 -17.06 -16.60
CA ASP A 186 11.92 -16.81 -15.91
C ASP A 186 12.25 -15.31 -15.87
N ARG A 187 12.68 -14.81 -14.72
CA ARG A 187 13.03 -13.39 -14.53
C ARG A 187 14.44 -13.28 -13.97
N PRO A 188 15.36 -12.53 -14.61
CA PRO A 188 16.73 -12.34 -14.10
C PRO A 188 16.73 -11.87 -12.63
N PHE A 189 17.76 -12.24 -11.86
CA PHE A 189 17.98 -11.81 -10.47
C PHE A 189 17.56 -10.36 -10.27
N ILE A 190 16.56 -10.18 -9.39
CA ILE A 190 15.94 -8.89 -9.16
C ILE A 190 16.70 -8.22 -8.02
N ASN A 191 17.40 -7.12 -8.30
CA ASN A 191 18.01 -6.34 -7.23
C ASN A 191 16.94 -5.75 -6.29
N ILE A 192 17.35 -5.38 -5.08
CA ILE A 192 16.44 -4.92 -4.04
C ILE A 192 15.57 -3.73 -4.48
N TRP A 193 16.14 -2.79 -5.23
CA TRP A 193 15.42 -1.60 -5.68
C TRP A 193 14.29 -1.91 -6.65
N HIS A 194 14.47 -2.89 -7.55
CA HIS A 194 13.37 -3.35 -8.39
C HIS A 194 12.26 -4.00 -7.55
N ILE A 195 12.60 -4.75 -6.49
CA ILE A 195 11.61 -5.33 -5.56
C ILE A 195 10.82 -4.22 -4.88
N ILE A 196 11.51 -3.23 -4.30
CA ILE A 196 10.91 -2.11 -3.58
C ILE A 196 9.97 -1.32 -4.51
N ILE A 197 10.45 -0.92 -5.70
CA ILE A 197 9.63 -0.17 -6.67
C ILE A 197 8.45 -1.02 -7.17
N SER A 198 8.66 -2.32 -7.42
CA SER A 198 7.60 -3.22 -7.85
C SER A 198 6.55 -3.44 -6.76
N LEU A 199 6.94 -3.56 -5.49
CA LEU A 199 6.02 -3.67 -4.35
C LEU A 199 5.09 -2.47 -4.31
N VAL A 200 5.65 -1.27 -4.43
CA VAL A 200 4.88 -0.02 -4.42
C VAL A 200 3.94 0.07 -5.62
N GLY A 201 4.34 -0.41 -6.81
CA GLY A 201 3.47 -0.43 -7.99
C GLY A 201 2.39 -1.51 -7.97
N ARG A 202 2.74 -2.74 -7.59
CA ARG A 202 1.92 -3.96 -7.74
C ARG A 202 1.00 -4.24 -6.56
N ASN A 203 1.28 -3.64 -5.41
CA ASN A 203 0.52 -3.84 -4.18
C ASN A 203 0.47 -5.27 -3.67
N HIS A 204 1.38 -6.12 -4.17
CA HIS A 204 1.39 -7.54 -3.82
C HIS A 204 2.76 -8.16 -4.12
N ILE A 205 3.42 -8.61 -3.07
CA ILE A 205 4.40 -9.69 -3.13
C ILE A 205 3.79 -10.84 -2.33
N PRO A 206 3.59 -12.03 -2.94
CA PRO A 206 2.94 -13.13 -2.24
C PRO A 206 3.71 -13.49 -0.96
N ASN A 207 3.00 -13.68 0.15
CA ASN A 207 3.54 -14.18 1.43
C ASN A 207 4.51 -15.33 1.28
N ASN A 208 4.20 -16.21 0.34
CA ASN A 208 4.84 -17.51 0.26
C ASN A 208 6.13 -17.42 -0.57
N SER A 209 6.40 -16.33 -1.28
CA SER A 209 7.55 -16.25 -2.18
C SER A 209 8.83 -15.76 -1.52
N LEU A 210 8.86 -15.65 -0.18
CA LEU A 210 9.90 -14.91 0.53
C LEU A 210 10.46 -15.72 1.71
N ILE A 211 11.77 -15.94 1.65
CA ILE A 211 12.59 -16.24 2.82
C ILE A 211 12.94 -14.90 3.47
N VAL A 212 13.02 -14.83 4.80
CA VAL A 212 13.53 -13.65 5.53
C VAL A 212 14.58 -14.12 6.53
N ARG A 213 15.80 -13.58 6.48
CA ARG A 213 16.78 -13.76 7.56
C ARG A 213 16.47 -12.71 8.62
N MET A 214 15.95 -13.14 9.76
CA MET A 214 15.61 -12.21 10.84
C MET A 214 16.71 -12.13 11.87
N ASN A 215 17.12 -10.91 12.23
CA ASN A 215 17.91 -10.66 13.42
C ASN A 215 16.99 -10.26 14.60
N GLU A 216 17.55 -10.18 15.80
CA GLU A 216 16.81 -9.80 17.02
C GLU A 216 16.14 -8.42 16.92
N LYS A 217 16.70 -7.50 16.13
CA LYS A 217 16.12 -6.18 15.90
C LYS A 217 14.85 -6.28 15.03
N MET A 218 14.90 -7.05 13.95
CA MET A 218 13.77 -7.30 13.05
C MET A 218 12.63 -8.06 13.74
N LYS A 219 12.94 -9.02 14.63
CA LYS A 219 11.92 -9.76 15.40
C LYS A 219 11.01 -8.84 16.20
N LYS A 220 11.57 -7.82 16.84
CA LYS A 220 10.81 -6.80 17.59
C LYS A 220 9.87 -5.98 16.70
N LEU A 221 10.16 -5.93 15.39
CA LEU A 221 9.43 -5.13 14.42
C LEU A 221 8.40 -5.94 13.64
N PHE A 222 8.38 -7.27 13.78
CA PHE A 222 7.52 -8.17 13.03
C PHE A 222 6.10 -8.32 13.58
N TYR A 223 5.71 -7.51 14.58
CA TYR A 223 4.33 -7.48 15.08
C TYR A 223 3.42 -6.67 14.14
N TYR A 224 2.28 -7.27 13.76
CA TYR A 224 1.27 -6.67 12.89
C TYR A 224 -0.14 -6.81 13.45
N GLU A 225 -0.87 -5.70 13.42
CA GLU A 225 -2.25 -5.57 13.92
C GLU A 225 -3.32 -5.70 12.82
N ASN A 226 -2.92 -5.71 11.53
CA ASN A 226 -3.89 -5.68 10.43
C ASN A 226 -4.35 -7.09 10.06
N ILE A 227 -5.65 -7.34 10.17
CA ILE A 227 -6.31 -8.57 9.71
C ILE A 227 -6.26 -8.71 8.17
N SER A 228 -6.19 -7.59 7.44
CA SER A 228 -6.24 -7.55 5.97
C SER A 228 -4.94 -7.04 5.35
N ALA A 229 -4.50 -7.64 4.23
CA ALA A 229 -3.25 -7.30 3.53
C ALA A 229 -2.03 -7.29 4.46
N GLN A 230 -2.02 -8.22 5.43
CA GLN A 230 -0.96 -8.39 6.43
C GLN A 230 0.43 -8.51 5.80
N ASP A 231 0.48 -9.13 4.62
CA ASP A 231 1.66 -9.43 3.83
C ASP A 231 2.24 -8.19 3.22
N TYR A 232 1.39 -7.44 2.51
CA TYR A 232 1.77 -6.15 1.97
C TYR A 232 2.24 -5.21 3.09
N LYS A 233 1.55 -5.18 4.24
CA LYS A 233 1.97 -4.37 5.41
C LYS A 233 3.34 -4.77 5.91
N LEU A 234 3.58 -6.07 6.07
CA LEU A 234 4.85 -6.62 6.49
C LEU A 234 5.97 -6.19 5.56
N TRP A 235 5.81 -6.39 4.25
CA TRP A 235 6.85 -6.02 3.29
C TRP A 235 7.04 -4.52 3.20
N PHE A 236 5.96 -3.75 3.27
CA PHE A 236 6.01 -2.30 3.30
C PHE A 236 6.80 -1.82 4.53
N LYS A 237 6.50 -2.36 5.71
CA LYS A 237 7.19 -1.99 6.94
C LYS A 237 8.68 -2.28 6.86
N LEU A 238 9.05 -3.50 6.45
CA LEU A 238 10.46 -3.91 6.39
C LEU A 238 11.27 -3.16 5.32
N LEU A 239 10.66 -2.88 4.17
CA LEU A 239 11.38 -2.29 3.03
C LEU A 239 11.29 -0.77 2.93
N ILE A 240 10.25 -0.16 3.51
CA ILE A 240 9.98 1.27 3.40
C ILE A 240 10.05 1.94 4.78
N ASP A 241 9.22 1.52 5.74
CA ASP A 241 9.16 2.17 7.06
C ASP A 241 10.45 1.97 7.88
N LEU A 242 11.17 0.89 7.59
CA LEU A 242 12.41 0.47 8.25
C LEU A 242 13.60 0.47 7.29
N GLU A 243 13.58 1.31 6.25
CA GLU A 243 14.66 1.35 5.26
C GLU A 243 16.05 1.61 5.87
N GLN A 244 16.13 2.33 6.99
CA GLN A 244 17.35 2.59 7.77
C GLN A 244 17.95 1.32 8.37
N GLU A 245 17.14 0.28 8.55
CA GLU A 245 17.57 -1.05 9.01
C GLU A 245 18.27 -1.84 7.90
N ARG A 246 18.27 -1.32 6.66
CA ARG A 246 18.95 -1.90 5.50
C ARG A 246 18.55 -3.36 5.24
N ILE A 247 17.29 -3.69 5.53
CA ILE A 247 16.76 -5.04 5.35
C ILE A 247 16.82 -5.38 3.85
N ARG A 248 17.58 -6.43 3.52
CA ARG A 248 17.73 -6.93 2.15
C ARG A 248 16.74 -8.04 1.89
N ILE A 249 16.12 -7.99 0.72
CA ILE A 249 15.33 -9.09 0.16
C ILE A 249 15.95 -9.49 -1.18
N GLY A 250 16.10 -10.78 -1.39
CA GLY A 250 16.38 -11.37 -2.70
C GLY A 250 15.11 -12.01 -3.24
N ILE A 251 14.94 -12.02 -4.56
CA ILE A 251 13.89 -12.81 -5.22
C ILE A 251 14.57 -13.73 -6.24
N THR A 252 14.25 -15.03 -6.19
CA THR A 252 14.67 -15.98 -7.23
C THR A 252 13.81 -15.88 -8.46
N GLU A 253 14.42 -16.23 -9.59
CA GLU A 253 13.78 -16.34 -10.90
C GLU A 253 12.73 -17.46 -10.94
N ALA A 254 12.92 -18.48 -10.11
CA ALA A 254 12.15 -19.72 -10.12
C ALA A 254 10.94 -19.72 -9.17
N HIS A 255 9.90 -20.45 -9.59
CA HIS A 255 8.69 -20.75 -8.81
C HIS A 255 8.92 -21.88 -7.81
N VAL A 256 8.42 -21.76 -6.56
CA VAL A 256 8.72 -22.71 -5.47
C VAL A 256 7.55 -23.32 -4.59
N VAL A 257 6.26 -22.91 -4.61
CA VAL A 257 5.04 -23.38 -3.81
C VAL A 257 3.70 -23.25 -4.46
N ILE A 258 3.06 -24.39 -4.55
CA ILE A 258 1.65 -24.52 -4.90
C ILE A 258 0.74 -23.66 -3.98
N LEU A 259 0.06 -22.68 -4.59
CA LEU A 259 -1.09 -21.99 -3.99
C LEU A 259 -2.37 -22.68 -4.45
N ARG A 260 -3.30 -22.90 -3.51
CA ARG A 260 -4.66 -23.34 -3.83
C ARG A 260 -5.59 -22.13 -3.85
N GLU A 261 -6.25 -21.93 -4.98
CA GLU A 261 -7.36 -20.98 -5.07
C GLU A 261 -8.67 -21.64 -4.66
N HIS A 262 -9.41 -21.00 -3.76
CA HIS A 262 -10.72 -21.48 -3.36
C HIS A 262 -11.77 -21.00 -4.38
N ARG A 263 -12.51 -21.93 -5.00
CA ARG A 263 -13.57 -21.62 -6.00
C ARG A 263 -14.66 -20.68 -5.47
N LYS A 264 -14.96 -20.80 -4.18
CA LYS A 264 -15.79 -19.84 -3.45
C LYS A 264 -14.88 -19.03 -2.56
N ARG A 265 -15.08 -17.72 -2.56
CA ARG A 265 -14.44 -16.80 -1.62
C ARG A 265 -14.81 -17.26 -0.20
N MET A 266 -13.89 -17.94 0.48
CA MET A 266 -14.15 -18.52 1.81
C MET A 266 -14.17 -17.48 2.92
N SER A 267 -13.56 -16.32 2.67
CA SER A 267 -13.76 -15.19 3.56
C SER A 267 -15.08 -14.53 3.22
N TYR A 268 -15.96 -14.39 4.22
CA TYR A 268 -16.90 -13.28 4.31
C TYR A 268 -16.14 -11.94 4.43
N SER A 269 -15.01 -11.77 3.73
CA SER A 269 -14.36 -10.48 3.60
C SER A 269 -15.36 -9.63 2.84
N ASN A 270 -16.15 -8.92 3.64
CA ASN A 270 -17.20 -8.04 3.23
C ASN A 270 -16.62 -7.14 2.13
N ARG A 271 -17.44 -6.68 1.18
CA ARG A 271 -17.07 -5.64 0.23
C ARG A 271 -16.26 -4.51 0.91
N ASN A 272 -16.59 -4.24 2.17
CA ASN A 272 -15.87 -3.37 3.11
C ASN A 272 -14.37 -3.71 3.26
N THR A 273 -13.97 -4.96 3.53
CA THR A 273 -12.55 -5.35 3.66
C THR A 273 -11.77 -5.10 2.37
N ASN A 274 -12.34 -5.40 1.21
CA ASN A 274 -11.68 -5.09 -0.07
C ASN A 274 -11.53 -3.59 -0.30
N LEU A 275 -12.56 -2.81 0.04
CA LEU A 275 -12.50 -1.36 -0.03
C LEU A 275 -11.44 -0.82 0.93
N HIS A 276 -11.37 -1.34 2.15
CA HIS A 276 -10.33 -1.02 3.12
C HIS A 276 -8.93 -1.29 2.55
N ILE A 277 -8.64 -2.52 2.12
CA ILE A 277 -7.34 -2.88 1.53
C ILE A 277 -7.01 -1.92 0.40
N LYS A 278 -7.92 -1.71 -0.55
CA LYS A 278 -7.67 -0.82 -1.68
C LYS A 278 -7.34 0.61 -1.23
N LYS A 279 -8.07 1.17 -0.27
CA LYS A 279 -7.88 2.53 0.23
C LYS A 279 -6.58 2.65 1.04
N TRP A 280 -6.36 1.73 1.96
CA TRP A 280 -5.19 1.68 2.82
C TRP A 280 -3.91 1.49 2.01
N THR A 281 -3.91 0.57 1.05
CA THR A 281 -2.78 0.36 0.13
C THR A 281 -2.48 1.63 -0.68
N GLN A 282 -3.50 2.31 -1.21
CA GLN A 282 -3.29 3.61 -1.88
C GLN A 282 -2.72 4.70 -0.95
N SER A 283 -2.96 4.59 0.36
CA SER A 283 -2.30 5.44 1.35
C SER A 283 -0.82 5.13 1.41
N LYS A 284 -0.49 3.85 1.65
CA LYS A 284 0.89 3.37 1.78
C LYS A 284 1.72 3.59 0.52
N GLN A 285 1.15 3.45 -0.67
CA GLN A 285 1.86 3.79 -1.91
C GLN A 285 2.36 5.24 -1.92
N ILE A 286 1.58 6.17 -1.37
CA ILE A 286 1.98 7.58 -1.28
C ILE A 286 3.08 7.78 -0.25
N ASP A 287 2.96 7.13 0.92
CA ASP A 287 4.02 7.15 1.93
C ASP A 287 5.35 6.70 1.29
N ALA A 288 5.33 5.59 0.54
CA ALA A 288 6.52 5.10 -0.16
C ALA A 288 7.04 6.06 -1.22
N TYR A 289 6.17 6.73 -1.99
CA TYR A 289 6.65 7.74 -2.95
C TYR A 289 7.30 8.93 -2.24
N ASN A 290 6.78 9.36 -1.10
CA ASN A 290 7.44 10.40 -0.30
C ASN A 290 8.79 9.91 0.24
N THR A 291 8.91 8.64 0.63
CA THR A 291 10.18 8.01 1.03
C THR A 291 11.17 7.92 -0.14
N PHE A 292 10.70 7.69 -1.37
CA PHE A 292 11.53 7.70 -2.57
C PHE A 292 12.00 9.10 -2.95
N SER A 293 11.10 10.07 -2.91
CA SER A 293 11.39 11.51 -2.94
C SER A 293 10.09 12.30 -2.74
N PRO A 294 10.04 13.25 -1.79
CA PRO A 294 8.83 14.05 -1.54
C PRO A 294 8.44 14.92 -2.73
N LEU A 295 9.37 15.16 -3.68
CA LEU A 295 9.13 15.97 -4.87
C LEU A 295 8.42 15.20 -5.99
N LEU A 296 8.36 13.86 -5.95
CA LEU A 296 7.72 13.06 -7.02
C LEU A 296 6.27 13.46 -7.22
N LEU A 297 5.54 13.53 -6.12
CA LEU A 297 4.11 13.82 -6.11
C LEU A 297 3.79 15.30 -6.35
N GLU A 298 4.80 16.17 -6.52
CA GLU A 298 4.61 17.52 -7.04
C GLU A 298 4.61 17.57 -8.57
N GLN A 299 5.26 16.58 -9.19
CA GLN A 299 5.42 16.47 -10.64
C GLN A 299 4.31 15.65 -11.28
N VAL A 300 3.92 14.56 -10.63
CA VAL A 300 2.97 13.59 -11.18
C VAL A 300 2.02 13.11 -10.09
N HIS A 301 0.76 12.89 -10.44
CA HIS A 301 -0.21 12.37 -9.48
C HIS A 301 0.06 10.88 -9.16
N SER A 302 -0.19 10.48 -7.93
CA SER A 302 0.17 9.17 -7.36
C SER A 302 -0.30 7.99 -8.22
N GLN A 303 -1.56 8.02 -8.67
CA GLN A 303 -2.12 6.93 -9.48
C GLN A 303 -1.42 6.72 -10.82
N CYS A 304 -0.92 7.80 -11.46
CA CYS A 304 -0.18 7.69 -12.71
C CYS A 304 1.20 7.10 -12.46
N LEU A 305 1.88 7.58 -11.41
CA LEU A 305 3.15 7.03 -10.96
C LEU A 305 3.05 5.52 -10.65
N THR A 306 2.02 5.12 -9.89
CA THR A 306 1.73 3.71 -9.60
C THR A 306 1.53 2.88 -10.86
N THR A 307 0.67 3.35 -11.77
CA THR A 307 0.30 2.56 -12.96
C THR A 307 1.50 2.41 -13.89
N ALA A 308 2.23 3.50 -14.14
CA ALA A 308 3.40 3.48 -15.01
C ALA A 308 4.52 2.62 -14.43
N LEU A 309 4.87 2.79 -13.14
CA LEU A 309 5.91 1.98 -12.50
C LEU A 309 5.53 0.50 -12.41
N LEU A 310 4.24 0.19 -12.18
CA LEU A 310 3.73 -1.18 -12.25
C LEU A 310 4.00 -1.77 -13.63
N ASP A 311 3.51 -1.12 -14.69
CA ASP A 311 3.62 -1.61 -16.07
C ASP A 311 5.09 -1.77 -16.49
N ILE A 312 5.97 -0.83 -16.11
CA ILE A 312 7.42 -0.92 -16.34
C ILE A 312 8.02 -2.10 -15.56
N SER A 313 7.71 -2.25 -14.27
CA SER A 313 8.29 -3.30 -13.41
C SER A 313 7.94 -4.72 -13.90
N ILE A 314 6.72 -4.92 -14.41
CA ILE A 314 6.29 -6.21 -14.95
C ILE A 314 6.62 -6.37 -16.44
N LYS A 315 7.31 -5.39 -17.04
CA LYS A 315 7.64 -5.34 -18.48
C LYS A 315 6.39 -5.51 -19.36
N SER A 316 5.29 -4.83 -18.99
CA SER A 316 4.03 -4.85 -19.72
C SER A 316 4.22 -4.35 -21.14
N HIS A 317 3.61 -5.04 -22.10
CA HIS A 317 3.65 -4.63 -23.50
C HIS A 317 3.12 -3.21 -23.71
N ILE A 318 2.08 -2.80 -22.98
CA ILE A 318 1.58 -1.43 -22.99
C ILE A 318 1.94 -0.78 -21.66
N VAL A 319 2.55 0.41 -21.71
CA VAL A 319 2.84 1.20 -20.51
C VAL A 319 1.79 2.30 -20.39
N ARG A 320 0.94 2.21 -19.37
CA ARG A 320 -0.08 3.22 -19.11
C ARG A 320 0.55 4.35 -18.30
N ALA A 321 0.44 5.56 -18.82
CA ALA A 321 1.01 6.75 -18.19
C ALA A 321 0.07 7.95 -18.36
N CYS A 322 0.39 9.06 -17.71
CA CYS A 322 -0.26 10.35 -17.90
C CYS A 322 0.69 11.28 -18.68
N LYS A 323 0.17 12.40 -19.18
CA LYS A 323 0.93 13.36 -19.98
C LYS A 323 2.14 13.93 -19.22
N GLU A 324 2.01 14.10 -17.92
CA GLU A 324 3.01 14.66 -17.02
C GLU A 324 4.08 13.64 -16.60
N PHE A 325 3.93 12.37 -16.95
CA PHE A 325 4.87 11.31 -16.56
C PHE A 325 6.14 11.34 -17.40
N ASP A 326 7.27 11.58 -16.74
CA ASP A 326 8.61 11.56 -17.30
C ASP A 326 9.52 10.70 -16.42
N MET A 327 9.83 9.49 -16.89
CA MET A 327 10.64 8.53 -16.13
C MET A 327 12.07 9.02 -15.89
N ASP A 328 12.66 9.79 -16.80
CA ASP A 328 14.02 10.34 -16.61
C ASP A 328 14.04 11.37 -15.49
N LYS A 329 13.04 12.26 -15.47
CA LYS A 329 12.86 13.23 -14.40
C LYS A 329 12.59 12.55 -13.05
N MET A 330 11.71 11.55 -13.02
CA MET A 330 11.45 10.79 -11.78
C MET A 330 12.70 10.08 -11.28
N ALA A 331 13.45 9.42 -12.17
CA ALA A 331 14.70 8.76 -11.82
C ALA A 331 15.72 9.72 -11.17
N LYS A 332 15.88 10.92 -11.72
CA LYS A 332 16.76 11.96 -11.15
C LYS A 332 16.31 12.38 -9.76
N LEU A 333 15.01 12.59 -9.55
CA LEU A 333 14.46 12.98 -8.24
C LEU A 333 14.65 11.87 -7.18
N ILE A 334 14.41 10.61 -7.55
CA ILE A 334 14.62 9.46 -6.66
C ILE A 334 16.11 9.35 -6.30
N LEU A 335 16.98 9.32 -7.31
CA LEU A 335 18.42 9.14 -7.10
C LEU A 335 19.00 10.26 -6.23
N ALA A 336 18.66 11.53 -6.52
CA ALA A 336 19.14 12.67 -5.75
C ALA A 336 18.69 12.61 -4.29
N HIS A 337 17.43 12.22 -4.02
CA HIS A 337 16.94 12.09 -2.65
C HIS A 337 17.56 10.90 -1.90
N GLN A 338 17.68 9.73 -2.53
CA GLN A 338 18.28 8.57 -1.86
C GLN A 338 19.77 8.79 -1.57
N GLN A 339 20.48 9.59 -2.38
CA GLN A 339 21.87 9.96 -2.13
C GLN A 339 22.06 10.83 -0.87
N THR A 340 21.02 11.50 -0.36
CA THR A 340 21.14 12.29 0.88
C THR A 340 20.99 11.45 2.14
N LYS A 341 20.68 10.15 2.02
CA LYS A 341 20.46 9.27 3.17
C LYS A 341 21.77 8.58 3.55
N GLU A 342 22.25 8.84 4.76
CA GLU A 342 23.57 8.40 5.24
C GLU A 342 23.73 6.88 5.36
N TYR A 343 22.62 6.14 5.50
CA TYR A 343 22.64 4.68 5.68
C TYR A 343 22.72 3.89 4.36
N TYR A 344 22.61 4.52 3.18
CA TYR A 344 22.85 3.84 1.90
C TYR A 344 24.34 3.88 1.54
N SER A 345 24.91 2.71 1.25
CA SER A 345 26.28 2.62 0.77
C SER A 345 26.38 3.07 -0.69
N SER A 346 27.59 3.38 -1.18
CA SER A 346 27.82 3.69 -2.59
C SER A 346 27.36 2.56 -3.53
N LYS A 347 27.47 1.30 -3.09
CA LYS A 347 26.96 0.13 -3.81
C LYS A 347 25.43 0.18 -3.94
N ASP A 348 24.73 0.57 -2.87
CA ASP A 348 23.26 0.65 -2.86
C ASP A 348 22.74 1.70 -3.82
N ILE A 349 23.41 2.86 -3.85
CA ILE A 349 23.12 3.95 -4.78
C ILE A 349 23.44 3.54 -6.23
N GLN A 350 24.51 2.78 -6.44
CA GLN A 350 24.83 2.24 -7.75
C GLN A 350 23.73 1.29 -8.25
N GLU A 351 23.31 0.33 -7.42
CA GLU A 351 22.22 -0.61 -7.75
C GLU A 351 20.90 0.12 -8.02
N LEU A 352 20.59 1.18 -7.25
CA LEU A 352 19.44 2.05 -7.52
C LEU A 352 19.55 2.71 -8.90
N ASN A 353 20.69 3.30 -9.22
CA ASN A 353 20.93 3.97 -10.49
C ASN A 353 20.79 3.01 -11.67
N GLU A 354 21.34 1.80 -11.55
CA GLU A 354 21.19 0.74 -12.57
C GLU A 354 19.72 0.36 -12.78
N THR A 355 18.96 0.23 -11.68
CA THR A 355 17.51 -0.02 -11.72
C THR A 355 16.78 1.10 -12.44
N LEU A 356 17.01 2.36 -12.04
CA LEU A 356 16.34 3.50 -12.63
C LEU A 356 16.70 3.69 -14.10
N LYS A 357 17.96 3.45 -14.49
CA LYS A 357 18.37 3.41 -15.91
C LYS A 357 17.59 2.38 -16.71
N PHE A 358 17.43 1.17 -16.18
CA PHE A 358 16.61 0.13 -16.81
C PHE A 358 15.16 0.61 -16.99
N TYR A 359 14.53 1.20 -15.97
CA TYR A 359 13.15 1.69 -16.04
C TYR A 359 13.01 2.81 -17.08
N THR A 360 13.94 3.77 -17.09
CA THR A 360 13.98 4.87 -18.07
C THR A 360 14.16 4.37 -19.50
N GLN A 361 15.07 3.42 -19.72
CA GLN A 361 15.28 2.81 -21.04
C GLN A 361 14.04 2.07 -21.54
N TYR A 362 13.41 1.27 -20.67
CA TYR A 362 12.20 0.54 -20.99
C TYR A 362 11.05 1.48 -21.38
N TYR A 363 10.84 2.54 -20.59
CA TYR A 363 9.82 3.56 -20.88
C TYR A 363 10.10 4.29 -22.20
N ASN A 364 11.34 4.75 -22.42
CA ASN A 364 11.73 5.44 -23.65
C ASN A 364 11.58 4.54 -24.89
N GLN A 365 11.86 3.24 -24.76
CA GLN A 365 11.60 2.28 -25.83
C GLN A 365 10.10 2.13 -26.10
N ALA A 366 9.27 2.07 -25.06
CA ALA A 366 7.82 2.06 -25.22
C ALA A 366 7.30 3.33 -25.92
N VAL A 367 7.83 4.51 -25.57
CA VAL A 367 7.51 5.77 -26.26
C VAL A 367 7.88 5.70 -27.75
N LYS A 368 9.12 5.31 -28.08
CA LYS A 368 9.58 5.17 -29.48
C LYS A 368 8.74 4.19 -30.30
N GLN A 369 8.18 3.17 -29.65
CA GLN A 369 7.36 2.14 -30.28
C GLN A 369 5.86 2.45 -30.23
N ASN A 370 5.46 3.66 -29.79
CA ASN A 370 4.06 4.05 -29.59
C ASN A 370 3.27 3.07 -28.70
N ARG A 371 3.94 2.47 -27.71
CA ARG A 371 3.36 1.55 -26.70
C ARG A 371 2.99 2.24 -25.39
N VAL A 372 3.06 3.56 -25.33
CA VAL A 372 2.60 4.33 -24.17
C VAL A 372 1.14 4.71 -24.37
N ASP A 373 0.27 4.11 -23.56
CA ASP A 373 -1.16 4.45 -23.53
C ASP A 373 -1.36 5.60 -22.54
N LEU A 374 -1.50 6.81 -23.09
CA LEU A 374 -1.80 8.00 -22.30
C LEU A 374 -3.21 7.89 -21.76
N GLN A 375 -3.32 7.45 -20.51
CA GLN A 375 -4.59 7.44 -19.81
C GLN A 375 -5.12 8.87 -19.81
N PRO A 376 -6.42 9.08 -20.14
CA PRO A 376 -7.01 10.40 -20.06
C PRO A 376 -6.69 10.92 -18.68
N GLY A 377 -5.96 12.04 -18.64
CA GLY A 377 -5.61 12.68 -17.39
C GLY A 377 -6.92 12.88 -16.66
N GLN A 378 -7.16 12.09 -15.61
CA GLN A 378 -8.26 12.36 -14.69
C GLN A 378 -7.87 13.59 -13.88
N ASN A 379 -7.59 14.70 -14.57
CA ASN A 379 -7.29 15.99 -14.02
C ASN A 379 -8.59 16.46 -13.41
N ARG A 380 -8.79 16.03 -12.17
CA ARG A 380 -9.90 16.46 -11.33
C ARG A 380 -9.74 17.94 -11.15
N LYS A 381 -10.69 18.70 -11.67
CA LYS A 381 -10.69 20.15 -11.54
C LYS A 381 -10.87 20.52 -10.08
N ILE A 382 -10.38 21.69 -9.71
CA ILE A 382 -10.47 22.22 -8.36
C ILE A 382 -11.39 23.43 -8.39
N PHE A 383 -12.44 23.37 -7.59
CA PHE A 383 -13.36 24.47 -7.38
C PHE A 383 -13.29 24.93 -5.92
N VAL A 384 -13.47 26.22 -5.68
CA VAL A 384 -13.45 26.79 -4.34
C VAL A 384 -14.82 27.39 -4.01
N GLY A 385 -15.42 26.98 -2.90
CA GLY A 385 -16.57 27.64 -2.29
C GLY A 385 -16.11 28.55 -1.17
N ILE A 386 -16.25 29.87 -1.32
CA ILE A 386 -15.88 30.87 -0.31
C ILE A 386 -17.14 31.41 0.35
N TYR A 387 -17.21 31.32 1.68
CA TYR A 387 -18.23 31.94 2.49
C TYR A 387 -17.70 33.25 3.06
N SER A 388 -18.33 34.36 2.70
CA SER A 388 -17.97 35.69 3.18
C SER A 388 -19.06 36.25 4.09
N LEU A 389 -18.63 37.00 5.10
CA LEU A 389 -19.49 37.79 6.00
C LEU A 389 -19.21 39.28 5.74
N GLY A 390 -19.58 39.78 4.57
CA GLY A 390 -19.62 41.21 4.23
C GLY A 390 -18.29 41.99 4.13
N ASP A 391 -17.12 41.37 4.29
CA ASP A 391 -15.83 42.06 4.13
C ASP A 391 -15.27 41.83 2.74
N SER A 392 -15.55 42.79 1.86
CA SER A 392 -15.11 42.76 0.48
C SER A 392 -13.59 42.73 0.35
N LYS A 393 -12.83 43.41 1.20
CA LYS A 393 -11.36 43.47 1.11
C LYS A 393 -10.74 42.11 1.44
N LEU A 394 -11.22 41.47 2.50
CA LEU A 394 -10.73 40.14 2.87
C LEU A 394 -11.11 39.08 1.83
N LEU A 395 -12.35 39.12 1.36
CA LEU A 395 -12.84 38.24 0.31
C LEU A 395 -12.05 38.40 -1.00
N GLU A 396 -11.77 39.62 -1.41
CA GLU A 396 -10.92 39.90 -2.58
C GLU A 396 -9.54 39.29 -2.42
N LYS A 397 -8.89 39.44 -1.25
CA LYS A 397 -7.60 38.80 -0.99
C LYS A 397 -7.68 37.27 -1.10
N GLN A 398 -8.75 36.64 -0.59
CA GLN A 398 -8.94 35.19 -0.71
C GLN A 398 -9.05 34.77 -2.18
N ILE A 399 -9.89 35.47 -2.97
CA ILE A 399 -10.06 35.21 -4.41
C ILE A 399 -8.73 35.36 -5.15
N GLU A 400 -8.03 36.48 -4.96
CA GLU A 400 -6.78 36.77 -5.65
C GLU A 400 -5.68 35.75 -5.32
N SER A 401 -5.66 35.22 -4.09
CA SER A 401 -4.69 34.19 -3.69
C SER A 401 -4.91 32.83 -4.37
N LEU A 402 -6.08 32.57 -4.95
CA LEU A 402 -6.47 31.25 -5.47
C LEU A 402 -6.81 31.24 -6.96
N LYS A 403 -7.20 32.36 -7.56
CA LYS A 403 -7.78 32.43 -8.92
C LYS A 403 -6.93 31.79 -10.03
N ASP A 404 -5.60 31.78 -9.86
CA ASP A 404 -4.66 31.24 -10.85
C ASP A 404 -4.30 29.76 -10.59
N HIS A 405 -4.80 29.20 -9.49
CA HIS A 405 -4.50 27.85 -9.02
C HIS A 405 -5.72 26.91 -9.01
N VAL A 406 -6.90 27.43 -9.37
CA VAL A 406 -8.17 26.69 -9.34
C VAL A 406 -8.96 26.91 -10.63
N ASP A 407 -9.83 25.96 -10.95
CA ASP A 407 -10.63 25.96 -12.19
C ASP A 407 -11.87 26.87 -12.08
N GLY A 408 -12.37 27.10 -10.86
CA GLY A 408 -13.47 28.03 -10.62
C GLY A 408 -13.65 28.37 -9.14
N ILE A 409 -14.26 29.53 -8.89
CA ILE A 409 -14.56 30.04 -7.56
C ILE A 409 -16.05 30.38 -7.50
N VAL A 410 -16.73 29.87 -6.49
CA VAL A 410 -18.08 30.27 -6.12
C VAL A 410 -18.01 31.01 -4.80
N VAL A 411 -18.45 32.26 -4.80
CA VAL A 411 -18.54 33.09 -3.60
C VAL A 411 -19.99 33.13 -3.16
N VAL A 412 -20.23 32.81 -1.90
CA VAL A 412 -21.50 33.03 -1.21
C VAL A 412 -21.28 34.14 -0.19
N ASP A 413 -21.61 35.36 -0.58
CA ASP A 413 -21.43 36.57 0.23
C ASP A 413 -22.69 36.83 1.07
N ILE A 414 -22.58 36.61 2.38
CA ILE A 414 -23.67 36.77 3.33
C ILE A 414 -23.60 38.20 3.86
N ASN A 415 -24.64 38.97 3.55
CA ASN A 415 -24.77 40.31 4.09
C ASN A 415 -25.23 40.25 5.55
N THR A 416 -24.32 40.50 6.48
CA THR A 416 -24.59 40.53 7.92
C THR A 416 -25.13 41.88 8.42
N ASP A 417 -25.37 42.87 7.55
CA ASP A 417 -25.97 44.17 7.91
C ASP A 417 -27.48 44.07 8.23
N LEU A 418 -27.83 43.10 9.08
CA LEU A 418 -29.08 43.03 9.82
C LEU A 418 -29.10 44.01 11.01
N GLN A 419 -28.19 44.99 11.05
CA GLN A 419 -28.40 46.16 11.90
C GLN A 419 -29.59 46.95 11.36
N TYR A 420 -30.79 46.60 11.87
CA TYR A 420 -31.98 47.38 12.26
C TYR A 420 -32.40 48.69 11.53
N ASN A 421 -31.54 49.30 10.72
CA ASN A 421 -31.75 50.54 9.97
C ASN A 421 -32.11 50.32 8.48
N ARG A 422 -32.56 49.11 8.10
CA ARG A 422 -33.01 48.76 6.73
C ARG A 422 -34.14 49.66 6.17
N LEU A 423 -34.76 50.53 6.98
CA LEU A 423 -35.75 51.50 6.50
C LEU A 423 -35.16 52.74 5.81
N LYS A 424 -33.84 53.00 5.87
CA LYS A 424 -33.25 54.23 5.29
C LYS A 424 -32.33 54.06 4.07
N SER A 425 -31.90 52.86 3.69
CA SER A 425 -30.98 52.68 2.54
C SER A 425 -31.61 51.85 1.40
N LYS A 426 -32.57 52.44 0.68
CA LYS A 426 -33.20 51.83 -0.52
C LYS A 426 -32.27 51.69 -1.74
N ASN A 427 -31.00 52.10 -1.67
CA ASN A 427 -30.03 51.98 -2.75
C ASN A 427 -28.82 51.15 -2.32
N GLN A 428 -29.02 49.88 -1.96
CA GLN A 428 -27.89 48.98 -1.80
C GLN A 428 -27.35 48.60 -3.18
N ASN A 429 -26.30 49.31 -3.59
CA ASN A 429 -25.48 48.94 -4.74
C ASN A 429 -25.09 47.46 -4.63
N PRO A 430 -25.05 46.71 -5.76
CA PRO A 430 -24.52 45.35 -5.77
C PRO A 430 -23.16 45.33 -5.07
N SER A 431 -22.89 44.31 -4.24
CA SER A 431 -21.60 44.20 -3.54
C SER A 431 -20.46 44.46 -4.53
N TYR A 432 -19.50 45.31 -4.14
CA TYR A 432 -18.35 45.68 -4.96
C TYR A 432 -17.71 44.47 -5.66
N ILE A 433 -17.64 43.34 -4.95
CA ILE A 433 -17.13 42.06 -5.44
C ILE A 433 -17.95 41.50 -6.60
N LYS A 434 -19.29 41.54 -6.53
CA LYS A 434 -20.15 41.09 -7.63
C LYS A 434 -19.94 41.93 -8.88
N GLN A 435 -19.79 43.24 -8.76
CA GLN A 435 -19.49 44.11 -9.91
C GLN A 435 -18.11 43.82 -10.48
N LYS A 436 -17.09 43.72 -9.62
CA LYS A 436 -15.70 43.46 -10.02
C LYS A 436 -15.55 42.16 -10.83
N TYR A 437 -16.26 41.10 -10.44
CA TYR A 437 -16.14 39.79 -11.07
C TYR A 437 -17.33 39.40 -11.97
N GLN A 438 -18.24 40.33 -12.30
CA GLN A 438 -19.45 40.04 -13.09
C GLN A 438 -19.15 39.39 -14.46
N ASN A 439 -18.04 39.79 -15.09
CA ASN A 439 -17.64 39.31 -16.41
C ASN A 439 -16.66 38.12 -16.36
N ASN A 440 -16.31 37.64 -15.16
CA ASN A 440 -15.36 36.53 -15.03
C ASN A 440 -16.11 35.19 -15.04
N GLN A 441 -15.93 34.41 -16.11
CA GLN A 441 -16.60 33.11 -16.25
C GLN A 441 -16.21 32.08 -15.19
N LYS A 442 -15.03 32.21 -14.59
CA LYS A 442 -14.54 31.31 -13.53
C LYS A 442 -15.03 31.69 -12.14
N ILE A 443 -15.49 32.93 -11.92
CA ILE A 443 -15.83 33.45 -10.60
C ILE A 443 -17.32 33.80 -10.57
N GLN A 444 -18.10 33.07 -9.78
CA GLN A 444 -19.54 33.32 -9.62
C GLN A 444 -19.82 33.84 -8.21
N VAL A 445 -20.42 35.03 -8.10
CA VAL A 445 -20.72 35.67 -6.82
C VAL A 445 -22.23 35.68 -6.58
N GLU A 446 -22.66 35.01 -5.50
CA GLU A 446 -24.03 35.02 -4.98
C GLU A 446 -24.12 35.84 -3.71
N ASN A 447 -24.99 36.85 -3.70
CA ASN A 447 -25.28 37.63 -2.50
C ASN A 447 -26.50 37.05 -1.79
N LEU A 448 -26.42 36.91 -0.47
CA LEU A 448 -27.51 36.46 0.39
C LEU A 448 -27.85 37.53 1.43
N GLU A 449 -29.15 37.83 1.56
CA GLU A 449 -29.65 38.84 2.49
C GLU A 449 -29.78 38.34 3.94
N PHE A 450 -29.68 37.02 4.16
CA PHE A 450 -29.88 36.37 5.45
C PHE A 450 -28.94 35.16 5.61
N ASP A 451 -28.45 34.94 6.83
CA ASP A 451 -27.64 33.76 7.19
C ASP A 451 -28.51 32.53 7.42
N PHE A 452 -29.11 32.02 6.34
CA PHE A 452 -29.68 30.67 6.35
C PHE A 452 -28.66 29.73 5.71
N GLN A 453 -27.85 29.06 6.53
CA GLN A 453 -26.86 28.07 6.09
C GLN A 453 -27.43 27.10 5.04
N LYS A 454 -28.67 26.61 5.23
CA LYS A 454 -29.38 25.75 4.27
C LYS A 454 -29.59 26.41 2.89
N ILE A 455 -29.90 27.71 2.85
CA ILE A 455 -30.04 28.48 1.60
C ILE A 455 -28.67 28.68 0.97
N ALA A 456 -27.66 29.03 1.77
CA ALA A 456 -26.28 29.19 1.32
C ALA A 456 -25.76 27.92 0.65
N MET A 457 -26.12 26.74 1.17
CA MET A 457 -25.78 25.45 0.54
C MET A 457 -26.49 25.18 -0.76
N LYS A 458 -27.81 25.41 -0.80
CA LYS A 458 -28.58 25.25 -2.04
C LYS A 458 -27.99 26.11 -3.15
N LYS A 459 -27.54 27.32 -2.80
CA LYS A 459 -26.93 28.29 -3.70
C LYS A 459 -25.52 27.89 -4.14
N LEU A 460 -24.65 27.49 -3.20
CA LEU A 460 -23.33 26.95 -3.54
C LEU A 460 -23.48 25.77 -4.51
N LYS A 461 -24.34 24.80 -4.19
CA LYS A 461 -24.59 23.62 -5.02
C LYS A 461 -25.06 24.01 -6.43
N LEU A 462 -26.08 24.87 -6.53
CA LEU A 462 -26.61 25.34 -7.82
C LEU A 462 -25.50 25.99 -8.67
N ARG A 463 -24.60 26.76 -8.05
CA ARG A 463 -23.51 27.43 -8.73
C ARG A 463 -22.39 26.47 -9.16
N LEU A 464 -22.05 25.48 -8.34
CA LEU A 464 -21.17 24.39 -8.74
C LEU A 464 -21.77 23.59 -9.91
N ASP A 465 -23.07 23.30 -9.88
CA ASP A 465 -23.77 22.64 -10.99
C ASP A 465 -23.73 23.50 -12.27
N ASN A 466 -23.90 24.82 -12.16
CA ASN A 466 -23.78 25.76 -13.29
C ASN A 466 -22.35 25.83 -13.87
N LEU A 467 -21.33 25.66 -13.03
CA LEU A 467 -19.94 25.51 -13.46
C LEU A 467 -19.62 24.12 -14.03
N ARG A 468 -20.63 23.23 -14.10
CA ARG A 468 -20.52 21.86 -14.61
C ARG A 468 -19.47 21.04 -13.85
N VAL A 469 -19.38 21.23 -12.54
CA VAL A 469 -18.48 20.49 -11.66
C VAL A 469 -18.85 19.00 -11.71
N ALA A 470 -17.91 18.15 -12.13
CA ALA A 470 -18.13 16.72 -12.21
C ALA A 470 -18.07 16.07 -10.82
N ASN A 471 -18.68 14.90 -10.66
CA ASN A 471 -18.67 14.13 -9.40
C ASN A 471 -17.26 13.86 -8.85
N ALA A 472 -16.29 13.64 -9.74
CA ALA A 472 -14.91 13.35 -9.38
C ALA A 472 -14.05 14.61 -9.13
N ASP A 473 -14.53 15.79 -9.52
CA ASP A 473 -13.82 17.04 -9.29
C ASP A 473 -13.80 17.38 -7.80
N PHE A 474 -12.81 18.17 -7.38
CA PHE A 474 -12.64 18.57 -6.00
C PHE A 474 -13.27 19.93 -5.71
N VAL A 475 -13.83 20.06 -4.51
CA VAL A 475 -14.37 21.29 -3.96
C VAL A 475 -13.67 21.60 -2.64
N LEU A 476 -12.96 22.72 -2.59
CA LEU A 476 -12.39 23.29 -1.37
C LEU A 476 -13.40 24.27 -0.75
N ILE A 477 -13.65 24.13 0.54
CA ILE A 477 -14.59 24.95 1.30
C ILE A 477 -13.80 25.87 2.24
N LEU A 478 -14.01 27.18 2.08
CA LEU A 478 -13.39 28.23 2.88
C LEU A 478 -14.45 29.04 3.62
N GLY A 479 -14.23 29.22 4.90
CA GLY A 479 -14.89 30.23 5.71
C GLY A 479 -14.27 31.63 5.53
N PRO A 480 -14.85 32.63 6.21
CA PRO A 480 -14.33 33.99 6.19
C PRO A 480 -12.90 34.02 6.74
N GLY A 481 -11.97 34.66 6.03
CA GLY A 481 -10.59 34.84 6.49
C GLY A 481 -9.70 33.60 6.47
N GLU A 482 -10.19 32.48 5.92
CA GLU A 482 -9.41 31.26 5.72
C GLU A 482 -8.63 31.29 4.40
N PHE A 483 -7.31 31.14 4.47
CA PHE A 483 -6.43 31.06 3.32
C PHE A 483 -5.74 29.71 3.30
N VAL A 484 -5.75 29.04 2.15
CA VAL A 484 -5.04 27.76 1.95
C VAL A 484 -3.93 27.98 0.95
N TYR A 485 -2.74 27.43 1.21
CA TYR A 485 -1.61 27.56 0.30
C TYR A 485 -1.86 26.77 -1.00
N PRO A 486 -1.65 27.39 -2.18
CA PRO A 486 -1.83 26.71 -3.46
C PRO A 486 -1.01 25.42 -3.63
N ARG A 487 0.19 25.37 -3.01
CA ARG A 487 1.03 24.16 -3.02
C ARG A 487 0.32 22.97 -2.36
N GLU A 488 -0.36 23.18 -1.23
CA GLU A 488 -1.05 22.10 -0.52
C GLU A 488 -2.34 21.66 -1.25
N ILE A 489 -3.02 22.58 -1.94
CA ILE A 489 -4.13 22.25 -2.86
C ILE A 489 -3.66 21.31 -3.97
N LYS A 490 -2.53 21.66 -4.61
CA LYS A 490 -1.93 20.82 -5.67
C LYS A 490 -1.46 19.48 -5.12
N ARG A 491 -0.85 19.46 -3.92
CA ARG A 491 -0.42 18.23 -3.25
C ARG A 491 -1.62 17.30 -2.99
N PHE A 492 -2.72 17.82 -2.44
CA PHE A 492 -3.96 17.07 -2.27
C PHE A 492 -4.50 16.50 -3.59
N GLN A 493 -4.55 17.33 -4.64
CA GLN A 493 -4.99 16.92 -5.97
C GLN A 493 -4.15 15.76 -6.53
N ASN A 494 -2.83 15.85 -6.41
CA ASN A 494 -1.90 14.83 -6.86
C ASN A 494 -1.99 13.55 -6.03
N TYR A 495 -2.33 13.65 -4.75
CA TYR A 495 -2.50 12.49 -3.89
C TYR A 495 -3.83 11.77 -4.13
N ARG A 496 -4.84 12.47 -4.69
CA ARG A 496 -6.18 11.95 -5.04
C ARG A 496 -6.94 11.34 -3.86
N LYS A 497 -6.90 12.01 -2.70
CA LYS A 497 -7.60 11.57 -1.49
C LYS A 497 -9.08 11.94 -1.50
N ASP A 498 -9.83 11.38 -0.57
CA ASP A 498 -11.27 11.58 -0.50
C ASP A 498 -11.61 12.87 0.25
N ILE A 499 -10.90 13.15 1.35
CA ILE A 499 -11.05 14.36 2.17
C ILE A 499 -9.66 14.93 2.49
N GLY A 500 -9.51 16.24 2.36
CA GLY A 500 -8.34 17.01 2.79
C GLY A 500 -8.73 17.95 3.91
N ILE A 501 -7.95 17.99 4.99
CA ILE A 501 -8.14 18.84 6.17
C ILE A 501 -6.92 19.74 6.29
N PHE A 502 -7.09 21.04 6.06
CA PHE A 502 -6.00 22.01 6.04
C PHE A 502 -5.93 22.72 7.37
N GLY A 503 -4.94 22.40 8.20
CA GLY A 503 -4.71 23.13 9.43
C GLY A 503 -4.25 24.56 9.14
N LEU A 504 -4.97 25.54 9.70
CA LEU A 504 -4.61 26.95 9.56
C LEU A 504 -3.98 27.49 10.84
N GLN A 505 -2.84 28.17 10.68
CA GLN A 505 -2.20 28.92 11.76
C GLN A 505 -2.71 30.36 11.77
N GLN A 506 -2.87 30.94 12.96
CA GLN A 506 -3.04 32.39 13.04
C GLN A 506 -1.69 33.04 12.69
N LYS A 507 -1.72 34.14 11.93
CA LYS A 507 -0.48 34.83 11.57
C LYS A 507 0.39 35.21 12.78
N ASP A 508 -0.26 35.46 13.93
CA ASP A 508 0.38 35.89 15.17
C ASP A 508 0.39 34.81 16.28
N ASN A 509 -0.09 33.59 16.01
CA ASN A 509 -0.20 32.52 17.01
C ASN A 509 -0.06 31.12 16.38
N SER A 510 0.74 30.26 17.00
CA SER A 510 0.99 28.89 16.55
C SER A 510 -0.18 27.93 16.78
N LYS A 511 -1.25 28.37 17.47
CA LYS A 511 -2.43 27.53 17.71
C LYS A 511 -3.24 27.33 16.42
N LEU A 512 -3.59 26.07 16.15
CA LEU A 512 -4.56 25.69 15.14
C LEU A 512 -5.93 26.26 15.52
N ILE A 513 -6.53 27.07 14.65
CA ILE A 513 -7.83 27.71 14.92
C ILE A 513 -8.96 27.00 14.18
N THR A 514 -8.78 26.80 12.88
CA THR A 514 -9.80 26.21 12.01
C THR A 514 -9.15 25.28 10.99
N SER A 515 -9.99 24.50 10.29
CA SER A 515 -9.52 23.69 9.18
C SER A 515 -10.48 23.66 7.99
N PRO A 516 -10.18 24.41 6.91
CA PRO A 516 -10.76 24.20 5.59
C PRO A 516 -10.76 22.74 5.19
N LYS A 517 -11.78 22.37 4.42
CA LYS A 517 -11.99 21.01 3.98
C LYS A 517 -12.07 20.96 2.45
N MET A 518 -11.38 20.01 1.86
CA MET A 518 -11.46 19.73 0.42
C MET A 518 -11.96 18.31 0.21
N THR A 519 -12.88 18.11 -0.72
CA THR A 519 -13.40 16.76 -1.01
C THR A 519 -13.89 16.65 -2.44
N SER A 520 -14.18 15.44 -2.92
CA SER A 520 -14.87 15.27 -4.21
C SER A 520 -16.29 15.85 -4.17
N TYR A 521 -16.77 16.38 -5.29
CA TYR A 521 -18.13 16.95 -5.35
C TYR A 521 -19.21 15.90 -5.05
N GLN A 522 -18.99 14.64 -5.44
CA GLN A 522 -19.87 13.54 -5.07
C GLN A 522 -19.96 13.36 -3.55
N LEU A 523 -18.82 13.36 -2.87
CA LEU A 523 -18.79 13.16 -1.42
C LEU A 523 -19.37 14.37 -0.68
N LEU A 524 -19.14 15.59 -1.18
CA LEU A 524 -19.81 16.79 -0.67
C LEU A 524 -21.33 16.69 -0.78
N LYS A 525 -21.87 16.21 -1.91
CA LYS A 525 -23.32 16.01 -2.08
C LYS A 525 -23.88 14.95 -1.14
N PHE A 526 -23.08 13.93 -0.83
CA PHE A 526 -23.48 12.83 0.04
C PHE A 526 -23.46 13.22 1.52
N MET A 527 -22.32 13.74 2.02
CA MET A 527 -22.14 14.10 3.43
C MET A 527 -22.89 15.38 3.79
N GLY A 528 -23.06 16.28 2.82
CA GLY A 528 -23.54 17.63 3.07
C GLY A 528 -22.43 18.53 3.60
N PHE A 529 -22.56 19.82 3.29
CA PHE A 529 -21.56 20.82 3.66
C PHE A 529 -21.38 20.99 5.16
N GLU A 530 -22.50 21.07 5.90
CA GLU A 530 -22.45 21.37 7.34
C GLU A 530 -21.71 20.27 8.09
N PHE A 531 -22.02 19.02 7.78
CA PHE A 531 -21.31 17.86 8.30
C PHE A 531 -19.83 17.94 7.97
N LEU A 532 -19.48 18.15 6.69
CA LEU A 532 -18.08 18.21 6.28
C LEU A 532 -17.33 19.36 6.95
N ARG A 533 -17.96 20.53 7.10
CA ARG A 533 -17.34 21.70 7.71
C ARG A 533 -17.06 21.51 9.20
N LYS A 534 -17.98 20.84 9.91
CA LYS A 534 -17.86 20.47 11.33
C LYS A 534 -17.11 19.15 11.54
N TYR A 535 -16.70 18.48 10.47
CA TYR A 535 -16.00 17.21 10.58
C TYR A 535 -14.63 17.46 11.21
N ASP A 536 -14.47 16.93 12.42
CA ASP A 536 -13.21 16.84 13.12
C ASP A 536 -12.81 15.37 13.21
N LEU A 537 -11.53 15.10 13.01
CA LEU A 537 -10.98 13.77 13.21
C LEU A 537 -11.08 13.46 14.70
N ASP A 538 -11.73 12.35 15.04
CA ASP A 538 -11.90 11.93 16.43
C ASP A 538 -10.53 11.86 17.12
N PRO A 539 -10.29 12.69 18.16
CA PRO A 539 -9.04 12.69 18.92
C PRO A 539 -8.68 11.31 19.47
N ASP A 540 -9.68 10.46 19.75
CA ASP A 540 -9.47 9.14 20.33
C ASP A 540 -8.88 8.14 19.33
N ILE A 541 -9.05 8.37 18.02
CA ILE A 541 -8.30 7.65 16.99
C ILE A 541 -6.78 7.85 17.18
N PHE A 542 -6.37 9.03 17.66
CA PHE A 542 -4.97 9.36 17.92
C PHE A 542 -4.47 8.94 19.31
N LYS A 543 -5.36 8.86 20.31
CA LYS A 543 -4.99 8.43 21.67
C LYS A 543 -4.47 6.99 21.71
N LEU A 544 -4.98 6.10 20.87
CA LEU A 544 -4.51 4.71 20.80
C LEU A 544 -3.12 4.56 20.14
N ALA A 545 -2.69 5.53 19.34
CA ALA A 545 -1.40 5.49 18.65
C ALA A 545 -0.28 6.24 19.40
N GLY A 546 -0.58 6.98 20.47
CA GLY A 546 0.40 7.86 21.14
C GLY A 546 0.85 9.06 20.30
N GLU A 547 0.26 9.28 19.12
CA GLU A 547 0.57 10.35 18.18
C GLU A 547 -0.27 11.59 18.50
N HIS A 548 0.07 12.28 19.58
CA HIS A 548 -0.51 13.57 19.90
C HIS A 548 0.22 14.66 19.10
N ILE A 549 -0.25 14.98 17.87
CA ILE A 549 -0.22 16.30 17.19
C ILE A 549 -0.88 16.12 15.81
N PHE A 550 -1.63 17.13 15.35
CA PHE A 550 -2.12 17.19 13.97
C PHE A 550 -0.93 17.27 13.01
N GLU A 551 -0.52 16.15 12.42
CA GLU A 551 0.63 16.02 11.51
C GLU A 551 0.21 15.92 10.04
N ASP A 552 1.16 16.11 9.12
CA ASP A 552 0.96 15.84 7.70
C ASP A 552 0.90 14.33 7.47
N ASN A 553 -0.30 13.76 7.41
CA ASN A 553 -0.48 12.31 7.33
C ASN A 553 -1.72 11.93 6.49
N ILE A 554 -1.82 10.65 6.14
CA ILE A 554 -2.95 10.09 5.40
C ILE A 554 -3.54 8.92 6.18
N TYR A 555 -4.78 9.10 6.63
CA TYR A 555 -5.54 8.12 7.39
C TYR A 555 -6.54 7.40 6.50
N THR A 556 -6.79 6.12 6.78
CA THR A 556 -7.91 5.37 6.20
C THR A 556 -8.95 5.15 7.28
N ILE A 557 -10.10 5.80 7.15
CA ILE A 557 -11.15 5.87 8.18
C ILE A 557 -12.40 5.15 7.69
N GLN A 558 -13.06 4.41 8.59
CA GLN A 558 -14.32 3.74 8.31
C GLN A 558 -15.51 4.66 8.58
N TYR A 559 -16.47 4.65 7.66
CA TYR A 559 -17.78 5.27 7.75
C TYR A 559 -18.86 4.24 7.42
N ASP A 560 -20.13 4.57 7.72
CA ASP A 560 -21.29 3.70 7.43
C ASP A 560 -21.40 3.29 5.95
N PHE A 561 -20.87 4.12 5.05
CA PHE A 561 -20.92 3.90 3.61
C PHE A 561 -19.59 3.39 3.00
N GLY A 562 -18.59 3.08 3.84
CA GLY A 562 -17.32 2.49 3.41
C GLY A 562 -16.09 3.15 4.00
N TYR A 563 -14.94 3.01 3.34
CA TYR A 563 -13.67 3.56 3.80
C TYR A 563 -13.26 4.79 2.98
N LEU A 564 -12.78 5.82 3.68
CA LEU A 564 -12.28 7.05 3.10
C LEU A 564 -10.81 7.27 3.47
N ASN A 565 -10.03 7.78 2.52
CA ASN A 565 -8.70 8.31 2.81
C ASN A 565 -8.79 9.80 3.12
N VAL A 566 -8.41 10.16 4.34
CA VAL A 566 -8.36 11.53 4.84
C VAL A 566 -6.90 11.99 4.91
N GLN A 567 -6.58 13.12 4.29
CA GLN A 567 -5.27 13.74 4.35
C GLN A 567 -5.32 14.98 5.22
N THR A 568 -4.38 15.09 6.16
CA THR A 568 -4.20 16.28 7.00
C THR A 568 -2.99 17.08 6.53
N PHE A 569 -3.06 18.40 6.67
CA PHE A 569 -1.98 19.33 6.36
C PHE A 569 -1.78 20.27 7.54
N LYS A 570 -0.77 20.04 8.38
CA LYS A 570 -0.52 20.83 9.59
C LYS A 570 -0.38 22.32 9.32
N ASN A 571 0.31 22.64 8.23
CA ASN A 571 0.56 24.02 7.80
C ASN A 571 -0.11 24.27 6.45
N GLY A 572 -1.39 23.90 6.35
CA GLY A 572 -2.19 24.00 5.13
C GLY A 572 -2.44 25.44 4.67
N GLY A 573 -2.28 26.41 5.57
CA GLY A 573 -2.55 27.82 5.27
C GLY A 573 -2.51 28.72 6.50
N TYR A 574 -3.22 29.84 6.43
CA TYR A 574 -3.32 30.79 7.53
C TYR A 574 -4.73 31.36 7.69
N TYR A 575 -5.04 31.83 8.89
CA TYR A 575 -6.29 32.49 9.23
C TYR A 575 -6.03 33.97 9.56
N LEU A 576 -6.82 34.87 8.96
CA LEU A 576 -6.85 36.28 9.30
C LEU A 576 -8.13 36.58 10.10
N ASP A 577 -7.95 36.90 11.38
CA ASP A 577 -9.06 37.36 12.21
C ASP A 577 -9.42 38.81 11.86
N LYS A 578 -10.71 39.09 11.70
CA LYS A 578 -11.24 40.44 11.45
C LYS A 578 -11.40 41.24 12.74
N LEU A 579 -11.32 40.61 13.91
CA LEU A 579 -11.70 41.21 15.19
C LEU A 579 -10.63 42.09 15.85
N LYS A 580 -9.73 42.73 15.09
CA LYS A 580 -8.84 43.77 15.61
C LYS A 580 -8.85 45.04 14.79
#